data_AF-A0A2D5GW12-F1
#
_entry.id   AF-A0A2D5GW12-F1
#
_cell.length_a   1.000
_cell.length_b   1.000
_cell.length_c   1.000
_cell.angle_alpha   90.00
_cell.angle_beta   90.00
_cell.angle_gamma   90.00
#
_symmetry.space_group_name_H-M   'P 1'
#
loop_
_entity.id
_entity.type
_entity.pdbx_description
1 polymer ?
#
loop_
_entity_poly.entity_id
_entity_poly.type
_entity_poly.pdbx_seq_one_letter_code
_entity_poly.pdbx_strand_id
1 'polypeptide(L)'
;IRAAIDDLGIDRTCDLFFAAERAYWQQRNGVARIQKARQDTLGMGWANHDHHTYRSSRKHFWRLISVLELLGFQLRERFYAGKEAGWGAQVLEQPAAGVVIFADVDLSPEEVSQDFAHEPLPELKQLGTVGLWCRLHGEAFLQAGMHHLECQFDFDAAREQLADENAVKTMKPFTDLPHLKQAFTAGEIWPVKESRIQSLLDEGLINEEAADRFRLQGAIGSHLEILQREEGFKGFNQTGINEIILETNPLTQQEK
;
A
#
# COMPACT_ATOMS: atom_id res chain seq x y z
N ILE A 1 0.39 -22.19 1.93
CA ILE A 1 -1.01 -21.73 2.06
C ILE A 1 -1.98 -22.90 2.06
N ARG A 2 -2.17 -23.67 0.97
CA ARG A 2 -3.11 -24.81 0.95
C ARG A 2 -2.94 -25.80 2.12
N ALA A 3 -1.71 -26.24 2.38
CA ALA A 3 -1.43 -27.13 3.52
C ALA A 3 -1.82 -26.53 4.89
N ALA A 4 -1.72 -25.20 5.06
CA ALA A 4 -2.15 -24.54 6.29
C ALA A 4 -3.68 -24.42 6.35
N ILE A 5 -4.35 -24.21 5.21
CA ILE A 5 -5.81 -24.23 5.11
C ILE A 5 -6.35 -25.61 5.48
N ASP A 6 -5.72 -26.68 5.00
CA ASP A 6 -6.14 -28.06 5.30
C ASP A 6 -6.00 -28.39 6.80
N ASP A 7 -5.03 -27.80 7.49
CA ASP A 7 -4.74 -28.02 8.91
C ASP A 7 -5.57 -27.11 9.84
N LEU A 8 -5.65 -25.81 9.53
CA LEU A 8 -6.18 -24.77 10.43
C LEU A 8 -7.53 -24.19 9.98
N GLY A 9 -7.97 -24.50 8.77
CA GLY A 9 -9.07 -23.81 8.10
C GLY A 9 -8.64 -22.48 7.45
N ILE A 10 -9.50 -21.96 6.58
CA ILE A 10 -9.23 -20.75 5.78
C ILE A 10 -9.06 -19.52 6.68
N ASP A 11 -10.01 -19.28 7.59
CA ASP A 11 -10.05 -18.06 8.39
C ASP A 11 -8.83 -17.92 9.31
N ARG A 12 -8.45 -19.01 9.98
CA ARG A 12 -7.27 -19.00 10.85
C ARG A 12 -5.97 -18.89 10.05
N THR A 13 -5.91 -19.50 8.86
CA THR A 13 -4.76 -19.33 7.97
C THR A 13 -4.62 -17.88 7.51
N CYS A 14 -5.73 -17.24 7.14
CA CYS A 14 -5.76 -15.83 6.78
C CYS A 14 -5.28 -14.94 7.93
N ASP A 15 -5.87 -15.08 9.13
CA ASP A 15 -5.50 -14.30 10.30
C ASP A 15 -3.98 -14.40 10.61
N LEU A 16 -3.43 -15.62 10.61
CA LEU A 16 -2.00 -15.83 10.85
C LEU A 16 -1.11 -15.26 9.72
N PHE A 17 -1.55 -15.37 8.47
CA PHE A 17 -0.83 -14.80 7.32
C PHE A 17 -0.73 -13.28 7.46
N PHE A 18 -1.84 -12.59 7.74
CA PHE A 18 -1.83 -11.12 7.87
C PHE A 18 -1.21 -10.64 9.18
N ALA A 19 -1.22 -11.45 10.24
CA ALA A 19 -0.39 -11.17 11.41
C ALA A 19 1.11 -11.15 11.05
N ALA A 20 1.56 -12.08 10.22
CA ALA A 20 2.94 -12.11 9.73
C ALA A 20 3.25 -10.94 8.78
N GLU A 21 2.36 -10.62 7.84
CA GLU A 21 2.56 -9.47 6.93
C GLU A 21 2.65 -8.14 7.70
N ARG A 22 1.77 -7.92 8.71
CA ARG A 22 1.86 -6.75 9.59
C ARG A 22 3.17 -6.70 10.36
N ALA A 23 3.62 -7.83 10.91
CA ALA A 23 4.90 -7.90 11.61
C ALA A 23 6.08 -7.58 10.68
N TYR A 24 6.07 -8.11 9.45
CA TYR A 24 7.11 -7.86 8.45
C TYR A 24 7.15 -6.39 8.02
N TRP A 25 6.00 -5.80 7.71
CA TRP A 25 5.90 -4.38 7.36
C TRP A 25 6.36 -3.48 8.53
N GLN A 26 5.92 -3.76 9.75
CA GLN A 26 6.30 -3.00 10.94
C GLN A 26 7.81 -3.01 11.19
N GLN A 27 8.51 -4.13 10.94
CA GLN A 27 9.97 -4.18 11.06
C GLN A 27 10.69 -3.22 10.10
N ARG A 28 10.03 -2.85 9.00
CA ARG A 28 10.57 -2.00 7.95
C ARG A 28 9.91 -0.63 7.88
N ASN A 29 9.16 -0.24 8.91
CA ASN A 29 8.55 1.09 9.01
C ASN A 29 8.69 1.60 10.45
N GLY A 30 9.48 2.66 10.65
CA GLY A 30 9.77 3.23 11.96
C GLY A 30 8.54 3.79 12.64
N VAL A 31 7.71 4.50 11.88
CA VAL A 31 6.46 5.09 12.38
C VAL A 31 5.47 4.02 12.81
N ALA A 32 5.38 2.92 12.07
CA ALA A 32 4.58 1.76 12.44
C ALA A 32 5.00 1.16 13.79
N ARG A 33 6.31 1.06 14.08
CA ARG A 33 6.79 0.57 15.38
C ARG A 33 6.39 1.49 16.52
N ILE A 34 6.56 2.80 16.33
CA ILE A 34 6.16 3.81 17.30
C ILE A 34 4.67 3.68 17.59
N GLN A 35 3.84 3.73 16.55
CA GLN A 35 2.39 3.67 16.71
C GLN A 35 1.94 2.34 17.29
N LYS A 36 2.52 1.21 16.86
CA LYS A 36 2.22 -0.10 17.45
C LYS A 36 2.51 -0.15 18.94
N ALA A 37 3.68 0.35 19.36
CA ALA A 37 4.04 0.37 20.77
C ALA A 37 3.02 1.14 21.61
N ARG A 38 2.51 2.27 21.09
CA ARG A 38 1.46 3.06 21.73
C ARG A 38 0.12 2.32 21.80
N GLN A 39 -0.25 1.60 20.76
CA GLN A 39 -1.48 0.78 20.77
C GLN A 39 -1.37 -0.46 21.66
N ASP A 40 -0.16 -1.00 21.81
CA ASP A 40 0.11 -2.14 22.69
C ASP A 40 0.00 -1.79 24.18
N THR A 41 0.32 -0.55 24.59
CA THR A 41 0.09 -0.11 25.98
C THR A 41 -1.39 -0.09 26.34
N LEU A 42 -2.27 -0.01 25.33
CA LEU A 42 -3.72 -0.04 25.45
C LEU A 42 -4.32 -1.44 25.16
N GLY A 43 -3.48 -2.43 24.84
CA GLY A 43 -3.92 -3.80 24.50
C GLY A 43 -4.62 -3.94 23.15
N MET A 44 -4.56 -2.92 22.27
CA MET A 44 -5.25 -2.93 20.98
C MET A 44 -4.44 -3.59 19.85
N GLY A 45 -3.11 -3.50 19.91
CA GLY A 45 -2.25 -3.95 18.82
C GLY A 45 -2.58 -3.25 17.49
N TRP A 46 -3.02 -4.02 16.49
CA TRP A 46 -3.47 -3.50 15.19
C TRP A 46 -4.98 -3.71 14.96
N ALA A 47 -5.76 -3.98 16.01
CA ALA A 47 -7.18 -4.36 15.88
C ALA A 47 -8.07 -3.26 15.26
N ASN A 48 -7.61 -2.00 15.24
CA ASN A 48 -8.29 -0.85 14.64
C ASN A 48 -7.86 -0.57 13.19
N HIS A 49 -7.24 -1.55 12.51
CA HIS A 49 -6.90 -1.40 11.10
C HIS A 49 -8.17 -1.18 10.24
N ASP A 50 -8.11 -0.23 9.32
CA ASP A 50 -9.19 -0.01 8.34
C ASP A 50 -8.96 -0.94 7.14
N HIS A 51 -7.80 -0.79 6.48
CA HIS A 51 -7.41 -1.66 5.38
C HIS A 51 -5.89 -1.80 5.25
N HIS A 52 -5.47 -2.78 4.45
CA HIS A 52 -4.08 -3.06 4.10
C HIS A 52 -3.89 -2.77 2.61
N THR A 53 -2.80 -2.10 2.24
CA THR A 53 -2.55 -1.78 0.82
C THR A 53 -1.30 -2.48 0.31
N TYR A 54 -1.47 -3.19 -0.79
CA TYR A 54 -0.44 -3.94 -1.48
C TYR A 54 -0.27 -3.40 -2.89
N ARG A 55 0.99 -3.23 -3.30
CA ARG A 55 1.36 -2.86 -4.67
C ARG A 55 1.89 -4.09 -5.39
N SER A 56 1.43 -4.33 -6.61
CA SER A 56 1.87 -5.47 -7.43
C SER A 56 2.18 -5.04 -8.85
N SER A 57 3.14 -5.72 -9.47
CA SER A 57 3.36 -5.55 -10.89
C SER A 57 2.20 -6.12 -11.70
N ARG A 58 2.00 -5.59 -12.91
CA ARG A 58 1.01 -6.07 -13.87
C ARG A 58 1.16 -7.57 -14.19
N LYS A 59 2.42 -8.03 -14.26
CA LYS A 59 2.78 -9.43 -14.53
C LYS A 59 2.28 -10.42 -13.46
N HIS A 60 2.20 -9.97 -12.22
CA HIS A 60 1.89 -10.83 -11.07
C HIS A 60 0.58 -10.50 -10.36
N PHE A 61 -0.13 -9.46 -10.81
CA PHE A 61 -1.37 -9.01 -10.17
C PHE A 61 -2.43 -10.10 -10.04
N TRP A 62 -2.75 -10.82 -11.12
CA TRP A 62 -3.73 -11.91 -11.07
C TRP A 62 -3.34 -13.05 -10.11
N ARG A 63 -2.04 -13.25 -9.87
CA ARG A 63 -1.55 -14.24 -8.88
C ARG A 63 -1.68 -13.73 -7.46
N LEU A 64 -1.45 -12.43 -7.23
CA LEU A 64 -1.73 -11.80 -5.94
C LEU A 64 -3.21 -12.00 -5.61
N ILE A 65 -4.12 -11.65 -6.53
CA ILE A 65 -5.57 -11.87 -6.36
C ILE A 65 -5.87 -13.35 -6.09
N SER A 66 -5.35 -14.27 -6.89
CA SER A 66 -5.56 -15.71 -6.69
C SER A 66 -5.14 -16.20 -5.29
N VAL A 67 -4.05 -15.64 -4.73
CA VAL A 67 -3.60 -15.99 -3.37
C VAL A 67 -4.55 -15.43 -2.32
N LEU A 68 -5.02 -14.20 -2.49
CA LEU A 68 -5.99 -13.57 -1.59
C LEU A 68 -7.31 -14.34 -1.58
N GLU A 69 -7.86 -14.69 -2.74
CA GLU A 69 -9.07 -15.52 -2.83
C GLU A 69 -8.86 -16.90 -2.18
N LEU A 70 -7.66 -17.48 -2.28
CA LEU A 70 -7.31 -18.70 -1.56
C LEU A 70 -7.40 -18.56 -0.04
N LEU A 71 -7.12 -17.36 0.48
CA LEU A 71 -7.24 -16.99 1.88
C LEU A 71 -8.67 -16.59 2.27
N GLY A 72 -9.65 -16.78 1.37
CA GLY A 72 -11.07 -16.53 1.61
C GLY A 72 -11.52 -15.10 1.35
N PHE A 73 -10.69 -14.27 0.71
CA PHE A 73 -11.09 -12.94 0.30
C PHE A 73 -12.13 -12.99 -0.82
N GLN A 74 -13.07 -12.05 -0.78
CA GLN A 74 -14.07 -11.82 -1.81
C GLN A 74 -13.82 -10.46 -2.46
N LEU A 75 -13.93 -10.40 -3.78
CA LEU A 75 -13.84 -9.16 -4.54
C LEU A 75 -15.04 -8.27 -4.20
N ARG A 76 -14.79 -7.01 -3.86
CA ARG A 76 -15.84 -6.05 -3.52
C ARG A 76 -16.06 -5.02 -4.62
N GLU A 77 -15.06 -4.20 -4.90
CA GLU A 77 -15.16 -3.12 -5.89
C GLU A 77 -13.84 -2.92 -6.64
N ARG A 78 -13.95 -2.44 -7.89
CA ARG A 78 -12.80 -1.93 -8.65
C ARG A 78 -12.72 -0.44 -8.41
N PHE A 79 -11.57 0.03 -7.95
CA PHE A 79 -11.35 1.41 -7.59
C PHE A 79 -10.34 2.06 -8.55
N TYR A 80 -10.66 3.24 -9.06
CA TYR A 80 -9.79 4.02 -9.94
C TYR A 80 -10.30 5.46 -10.01
N ALA A 81 -9.39 6.43 -10.19
CA ALA A 81 -9.72 7.84 -10.24
C ALA A 81 -10.01 8.33 -11.68
N GLY A 82 -10.88 7.60 -12.38
CA GLY A 82 -11.15 7.80 -13.81
C GLY A 82 -10.21 7.04 -14.74
N LYS A 83 -10.49 7.08 -16.04
CA LYS A 83 -9.78 6.28 -17.05
C LYS A 83 -8.32 6.67 -17.23
N GLU A 84 -8.00 7.95 -17.08
CA GLU A 84 -6.66 8.49 -17.33
C GLU A 84 -5.77 8.49 -16.08
N ALA A 85 -6.19 7.84 -14.99
CA ALA A 85 -5.43 7.82 -13.74
C ALA A 85 -4.07 7.08 -13.88
N GLY A 86 -3.98 6.11 -14.79
CA GLY A 86 -2.78 5.30 -15.00
C GLY A 86 -2.60 4.18 -13.97
N TRP A 87 -3.57 4.00 -13.07
CA TRP A 87 -3.57 2.99 -12.01
C TRP A 87 -5.01 2.61 -11.61
N GLY A 88 -5.15 1.49 -10.92
CA GLY A 88 -6.37 1.13 -10.20
C GLY A 88 -6.09 0.17 -9.07
N ALA A 89 -7.11 -0.14 -8.28
CA ALA A 89 -7.06 -1.10 -7.21
C ALA A 89 -8.23 -2.08 -7.30
N GLN A 90 -7.94 -3.35 -7.04
CA GLN A 90 -8.99 -4.30 -6.70
C GLN A 90 -9.16 -4.29 -5.18
N VAL A 91 -10.36 -3.95 -4.72
CA VAL A 91 -10.70 -4.00 -3.29
C VAL A 91 -11.26 -5.39 -2.97
N LEU A 92 -10.75 -6.01 -1.91
CA LEU A 92 -11.20 -7.32 -1.43
C LEU A 92 -11.45 -7.31 0.08
N GLU A 93 -12.35 -8.17 0.54
CA GLU A 93 -12.65 -8.33 1.97
C GLU A 93 -12.65 -9.80 2.40
N GLN A 94 -12.10 -10.06 3.60
CA GLN A 94 -12.20 -11.34 4.29
C GLN A 94 -13.07 -11.12 5.54
N PRO A 95 -14.35 -11.55 5.53
CA PRO A 95 -15.33 -11.14 6.54
C PRO A 95 -15.10 -11.76 7.93
N ALA A 96 -14.52 -12.97 8.00
CA ALA A 96 -14.29 -13.66 9.28
C ALA A 96 -13.09 -13.10 10.06
N ALA A 97 -12.03 -12.72 9.33
CA ALA A 97 -10.82 -12.09 9.86
C ALA A 97 -10.93 -10.56 9.93
N GLY A 98 -11.97 -9.98 9.32
CA GLY A 98 -12.21 -8.53 9.30
C GLY A 98 -11.17 -7.75 8.50
N VAL A 99 -10.51 -8.36 7.52
CA VAL A 99 -9.42 -7.72 6.76
C VAL A 99 -9.96 -7.18 5.43
N VAL A 100 -9.66 -5.91 5.15
CA VAL A 100 -9.89 -5.27 3.84
C VAL A 100 -8.55 -5.02 3.16
N ILE A 101 -8.50 -5.26 1.86
CA ILE A 101 -7.30 -5.08 1.02
C ILE A 101 -7.59 -4.14 -0.13
N PHE A 102 -6.66 -3.21 -0.33
CA PHE A 102 -6.46 -2.51 -1.60
C PHE A 102 -5.27 -3.13 -2.32
N ALA A 103 -5.53 -3.80 -3.44
CA ALA A 103 -4.49 -4.35 -4.31
C ALA A 103 -4.29 -3.41 -5.50
N ASP A 104 -3.26 -2.57 -5.44
CA ASP A 104 -2.94 -1.55 -6.43
C ASP A 104 -2.14 -2.14 -7.61
N VAL A 105 -2.42 -1.64 -8.81
CA VAL A 105 -1.71 -1.97 -10.06
C VAL A 105 -1.78 -0.81 -11.06
N ASP A 106 -0.73 -0.65 -11.88
CA ASP A 106 -0.78 0.29 -13.01
C ASP A 106 -1.78 -0.22 -14.06
N LEU A 107 -2.62 0.66 -14.61
CA LEU A 107 -3.66 0.33 -15.60
C LEU A 107 -3.63 1.33 -16.78
N SER A 108 -3.91 0.85 -18.00
CA SER A 108 -4.24 1.71 -19.13
C SER A 108 -5.71 2.14 -19.09
N PRO A 109 -6.10 3.20 -19.82
CA PRO A 109 -7.49 3.67 -19.88
C PRO A 109 -8.51 2.61 -20.33
N GLU A 110 -8.09 1.67 -21.18
CA GLU A 110 -8.92 0.58 -21.70
C GLU A 110 -9.09 -0.58 -20.71
N GLU A 111 -8.18 -0.71 -19.75
CA GLU A 111 -8.12 -1.84 -18.81
C GLU A 111 -8.93 -1.59 -17.55
N VAL A 112 -9.18 -0.33 -17.22
CA VAL A 112 -10.00 0.11 -16.08
C VAL A 112 -11.38 -0.56 -16.04
N SER A 113 -12.00 -0.78 -17.21
CA SER A 113 -13.31 -1.45 -17.32
C SER A 113 -13.25 -2.98 -17.45
N GLN A 114 -12.05 -3.56 -17.52
CA GLN A 114 -11.87 -5.00 -17.71
C GLN A 114 -11.77 -5.73 -16.38
N ASP A 115 -11.79 -7.06 -16.44
CA ASP A 115 -11.51 -7.90 -15.28
C ASP A 115 -10.01 -8.04 -15.03
N PHE A 116 -9.36 -6.92 -14.71
CA PHE A 116 -7.92 -6.88 -14.48
C PHE A 116 -7.48 -7.69 -13.24
N ALA A 117 -8.43 -8.15 -12.41
CA ALA A 117 -8.15 -8.97 -11.23
C ALA A 117 -7.78 -10.42 -11.60
N HIS A 118 -8.36 -10.96 -12.67
CA HIS A 118 -8.15 -12.36 -13.07
C HIS A 118 -7.41 -12.49 -14.40
N GLU A 119 -7.56 -11.51 -15.27
CA GLU A 119 -6.91 -11.54 -16.58
C GLU A 119 -5.48 -11.01 -16.49
N PRO A 120 -4.51 -11.69 -17.12
CA PRO A 120 -3.14 -11.18 -17.20
C PRO A 120 -3.09 -9.81 -17.91
N LEU A 121 -2.42 -8.85 -17.28
CA LEU A 121 -2.20 -7.53 -17.85
C LEU A 121 -0.91 -7.51 -18.69
N PRO A 122 -0.95 -7.12 -19.98
CA PRO A 122 0.25 -6.93 -20.80
C PRO A 122 1.18 -5.88 -20.18
N GLU A 123 2.48 -5.94 -20.45
CA GLU A 123 3.39 -4.89 -19.95
C GLU A 123 3.16 -3.55 -20.66
N LEU A 124 3.24 -2.46 -19.90
CA LEU A 124 3.21 -1.10 -20.44
C LEU A 124 4.62 -0.66 -20.85
N LYS A 125 4.70 0.26 -21.82
CA LYS A 125 5.98 0.85 -22.25
C LYS A 125 6.64 1.70 -21.16
N GLN A 126 5.84 2.27 -20.27
CA GLN A 126 6.28 3.09 -19.15
C GLN A 126 5.63 2.56 -17.87
N LEU A 127 6.32 2.73 -16.76
CA LEU A 127 5.80 2.37 -15.44
C LEU A 127 5.02 3.54 -14.86
N GLY A 128 3.89 3.24 -14.24
CA GLY A 128 3.23 4.16 -13.32
C GLY A 128 3.89 4.11 -11.94
N THR A 129 3.27 4.79 -10.97
CA THR A 129 3.76 4.80 -9.59
C THR A 129 3.88 3.39 -9.02
N VAL A 130 2.88 2.53 -9.26
CA VAL A 130 2.80 1.20 -8.64
C VAL A 130 3.87 0.29 -9.24
N GLY A 131 3.99 0.25 -10.56
CA GLY A 131 4.97 -0.56 -11.26
C GLY A 131 6.41 -0.16 -10.93
N LEU A 132 6.70 1.14 -10.85
CA LEU A 132 8.02 1.61 -10.46
C LEU A 132 8.38 1.19 -9.04
N TRP A 133 7.44 1.35 -8.09
CA TRP A 133 7.64 0.90 -6.71
C TRP A 133 7.95 -0.61 -6.66
N CYS A 134 7.22 -1.42 -7.43
CA CYS A 134 7.47 -2.87 -7.50
C CYS A 134 8.85 -3.19 -8.08
N ARG A 135 9.30 -2.45 -9.10
CA ARG A 135 10.64 -2.63 -9.68
C ARG A 135 11.74 -2.28 -8.68
N LEU A 136 11.56 -1.23 -7.89
CA LEU A 136 12.53 -0.80 -6.86
C LEU A 136 12.57 -1.74 -5.64
N HIS A 137 11.43 -2.24 -5.17
CA HIS A 137 11.35 -2.95 -3.88
C HIS A 137 10.96 -4.42 -3.98
N GLY A 138 10.16 -4.80 -4.97
CA GLY A 138 9.72 -6.16 -5.24
C GLY A 138 8.20 -6.26 -5.26
N GLU A 139 7.71 -7.46 -5.52
CA GLU A 139 6.29 -7.76 -5.34
C GLU A 139 5.89 -7.62 -3.87
N ALA A 140 4.64 -7.25 -3.62
CA ALA A 140 4.05 -7.21 -2.29
C ALA A 140 4.36 -8.47 -1.46
N PHE A 141 3.90 -9.64 -1.90
CA PHE A 141 4.14 -10.89 -1.17
C PHE A 141 5.57 -11.41 -1.36
N LEU A 142 6.15 -11.90 -0.27
CA LEU A 142 7.47 -12.56 -0.20
C LEU A 142 8.67 -11.66 -0.52
N GLN A 143 8.47 -10.38 -0.86
CA GLN A 143 9.55 -9.43 -1.10
C GLN A 143 9.31 -8.11 -0.36
N ALA A 144 8.51 -7.21 -0.91
CA ALA A 144 8.43 -5.84 -0.43
C ALA A 144 7.52 -5.68 0.80
N GLY A 145 6.51 -6.53 0.96
CA GLY A 145 5.47 -6.41 1.99
C GLY A 145 4.43 -5.36 1.60
N MET A 146 3.64 -4.93 2.59
CA MET A 146 2.64 -3.88 2.42
C MET A 146 3.26 -2.53 2.06
N HIS A 147 2.56 -1.77 1.23
CA HIS A 147 2.85 -0.37 1.00
C HIS A 147 2.39 0.50 2.18
N HIS A 148 1.22 0.23 2.73
CA HIS A 148 0.81 0.83 4.01
C HIS A 148 -0.23 -0.02 4.73
N LEU A 149 -0.33 0.23 6.03
CA LEU A 149 -1.46 -0.13 6.87
C LEU A 149 -2.19 1.16 7.24
N GLU A 150 -3.50 1.18 7.05
CA GLU A 150 -4.36 2.25 7.52
C GLU A 150 -5.01 1.85 8.85
N CYS A 151 -5.10 2.79 9.78
CA CYS A 151 -5.73 2.58 11.08
C CYS A 151 -6.63 3.76 11.44
N GLN A 152 -7.68 3.48 12.20
CA GLN A 152 -8.61 4.50 12.68
C GLN A 152 -8.10 5.16 13.95
N PHE A 153 -8.06 6.49 13.95
CA PHE A 153 -7.58 7.34 15.04
C PHE A 153 -8.46 8.57 15.22
N ASP A 154 -8.25 9.29 16.33
CA ASP A 154 -8.44 10.73 16.34
C ASP A 154 -7.35 11.35 15.46
N PHE A 155 -7.74 11.91 14.33
CA PHE A 155 -6.83 12.30 13.25
C PHE A 155 -5.86 13.38 13.69
N ASP A 156 -6.36 14.43 14.33
CA ASP A 156 -5.55 15.58 14.71
C ASP A 156 -4.67 15.21 15.91
N ALA A 157 -5.22 14.52 16.92
CA ALA A 157 -4.43 14.07 18.07
C ALA A 157 -3.31 13.09 17.68
N ALA A 158 -3.57 12.13 16.78
CA ALA A 158 -2.56 11.19 16.32
C ALA A 158 -1.41 11.88 15.61
N ARG A 159 -1.70 12.89 14.77
CA ARG A 159 -0.71 13.68 14.04
C ARG A 159 0.12 14.56 14.97
N GLU A 160 -0.52 15.25 15.90
CA GLU A 160 0.15 16.08 16.91
C GLU A 160 1.10 15.24 17.77
N GLN A 161 0.62 14.10 18.29
CA GLN A 161 1.43 13.23 19.13
C GLN A 161 2.63 12.64 18.37
N LEU A 162 2.44 12.20 17.12
CA LEU A 162 3.54 11.70 16.29
C LEU A 162 4.58 12.79 15.99
N ALA A 163 4.13 14.03 15.79
CA ALA A 163 5.03 15.16 15.57
C ALA A 163 5.80 15.55 16.84
N ASP A 164 5.10 15.69 17.97
CA ASP A 164 5.67 16.22 19.22
C ASP A 164 6.55 15.20 19.95
N GLU A 165 6.13 13.94 20.00
CA GLU A 165 6.83 12.90 20.78
C GLU A 165 7.92 12.19 19.97
N ASN A 166 7.81 12.18 18.64
CA ASN A 166 8.65 11.34 17.79
C ASN A 166 9.24 12.07 16.57
N ALA A 167 9.00 13.37 16.42
CA ALA A 167 9.42 14.16 15.25
C ALA A 167 8.99 13.53 13.91
N VAL A 168 7.90 12.75 13.92
CA VAL A 168 7.36 12.11 12.72
C VAL A 168 6.56 13.14 11.94
N LYS A 169 7.00 13.41 10.72
CA LYS A 169 6.27 14.28 9.79
C LYS A 169 5.06 13.54 9.24
N THR A 170 3.96 14.25 9.07
CA THR A 170 2.78 13.79 8.33
C THR A 170 2.67 14.61 7.04
N MET A 171 2.33 13.95 5.93
CA MET A 171 2.03 14.61 4.67
C MET A 171 0.78 15.49 4.81
N LYS A 172 0.56 16.37 3.83
CA LYS A 172 -0.70 17.11 3.77
C LYS A 172 -1.86 16.11 3.66
N PRO A 173 -2.97 16.29 4.40
CA PRO A 173 -4.14 15.43 4.24
C PRO A 173 -4.62 15.46 2.79
N PHE A 174 -4.80 14.27 2.21
CA PHE A 174 -5.35 14.11 0.85
C PHE A 174 -6.87 13.92 0.88
N THR A 175 -7.44 13.63 2.06
CA THR A 175 -8.86 13.82 2.34
C THR A 175 -8.99 14.61 3.65
N ASP A 176 -9.76 15.69 3.62
CA ASP A 176 -10.06 16.54 4.79
C ASP A 176 -11.53 16.98 4.75
N LEU A 177 -12.42 15.99 4.87
CA LEU A 177 -13.87 16.18 4.91
C LEU A 177 -14.36 15.96 6.35
N PRO A 178 -15.51 16.55 6.75
CA PRO A 178 -16.02 16.38 8.11
C PRO A 178 -16.16 14.92 8.56
N HIS A 179 -16.52 14.02 7.66
CA HIS A 179 -16.79 12.60 7.93
C HIS A 179 -15.66 11.65 7.50
N LEU A 180 -14.62 12.17 6.84
CA LEU A 180 -13.46 11.38 6.41
C LEU A 180 -12.22 12.28 6.36
N LYS A 181 -11.22 11.94 7.17
CA LYS A 181 -9.89 12.56 7.12
C LYS A 181 -8.84 11.48 6.89
N GLN A 182 -7.88 11.75 6.00
CA GLN A 182 -6.83 10.80 5.64
C GLN A 182 -5.51 11.52 5.36
N ALA A 183 -4.43 10.96 5.89
CA ALA A 183 -3.07 11.41 5.61
C ALA A 183 -2.07 10.26 5.79
N PHE A 184 -1.06 10.25 4.93
CA PHE A 184 0.13 9.44 5.16
C PHE A 184 1.09 10.15 6.09
N THR A 185 1.76 9.37 6.91
CA THR A 185 3.04 9.76 7.52
C THR A 185 4.10 9.92 6.42
N ALA A 186 5.18 10.65 6.69
CA ALA A 186 6.32 10.70 5.77
C ALA A 186 6.81 9.27 5.49
N GLY A 187 7.05 8.97 4.21
CA GLY A 187 7.37 7.60 3.81
C GLY A 187 8.69 7.13 4.38
N GLU A 188 8.73 5.87 4.79
CA GLU A 188 9.96 5.20 5.15
C GLU A 188 10.80 5.02 3.90
N ILE A 189 12.06 5.47 3.95
CA ILE A 189 13.01 5.32 2.86
C ILE A 189 13.76 4.01 2.99
N TRP A 190 13.70 3.18 1.95
CA TRP A 190 14.43 1.91 1.88
C TRP A 190 15.60 2.00 0.91
N PRO A 191 16.75 1.41 1.25
CA PRO A 191 17.82 1.20 0.28
C PRO A 191 17.33 0.38 -0.91
N VAL A 192 17.69 0.79 -2.12
CA VAL A 192 17.36 0.07 -3.35
C VAL A 192 18.57 -0.76 -3.78
N LYS A 193 18.34 -2.01 -4.17
CA LYS A 193 19.41 -2.89 -4.64
C LYS A 193 19.96 -2.38 -5.97
N GLU A 194 21.28 -2.29 -6.11
CA GLU A 194 21.93 -1.83 -7.35
C GLU A 194 21.45 -2.59 -8.59
N SER A 195 21.29 -3.91 -8.49
CA SER A 195 20.80 -4.73 -9.61
C SER A 195 19.41 -4.31 -10.12
N ARG A 196 18.56 -3.73 -9.25
CA ARG A 196 17.24 -3.23 -9.64
C ARG A 196 17.33 -1.84 -10.28
N ILE A 197 18.20 -0.99 -9.75
CA ILE A 197 18.49 0.33 -10.32
C ILE A 197 19.06 0.17 -11.73
N GLN A 198 20.09 -0.68 -11.88
CA GLN A 198 20.74 -0.92 -13.18
C GLN A 198 19.75 -1.50 -14.20
N SER A 199 18.91 -2.46 -13.81
CA SER A 199 17.87 -2.99 -14.72
C SER A 199 16.88 -1.92 -15.18
N LEU A 200 16.47 -1.00 -14.31
CA LEU A 200 15.60 0.12 -14.69
C LEU A 200 16.31 1.10 -15.65
N LEU A 201 17.61 1.35 -15.43
CA LEU A 201 18.42 2.24 -16.25
C LEU A 201 18.69 1.64 -17.64
N ASP A 202 19.08 0.37 -17.70
CA ASP A 202 19.35 -0.38 -18.94
C ASP A 202 18.10 -0.46 -19.84
N GLU A 203 16.92 -0.55 -19.23
CA GLU A 203 15.63 -0.55 -19.92
C GLU A 203 15.13 0.86 -20.26
N GLY A 204 15.86 1.92 -19.87
CA GLY A 204 15.49 3.31 -20.11
C GLY A 204 14.24 3.78 -19.35
N LEU A 205 13.86 3.08 -18.27
CA LEU A 205 12.69 3.39 -17.44
C LEU A 205 12.99 4.46 -16.38
N ILE A 206 14.28 4.69 -16.10
CA ILE A 206 14.80 5.81 -15.32
C ILE A 206 16.01 6.40 -16.05
N ASN A 207 16.38 7.64 -15.72
CA ASN A 207 17.61 8.27 -16.20
C ASN A 207 18.74 8.15 -15.15
N GLU A 208 19.95 8.54 -15.54
CA GLU A 208 21.14 8.51 -14.67
C GLU A 208 20.93 9.31 -13.36
N GLU A 209 20.27 10.47 -13.44
CA GLU A 209 20.00 11.31 -12.27
C GLU A 209 19.11 10.58 -11.24
N ALA A 210 18.03 9.95 -11.70
CA ALA A 210 17.16 9.15 -10.84
C ALA A 210 17.89 7.91 -10.29
N ALA A 211 18.74 7.27 -11.10
CA ALA A 211 19.55 6.14 -10.68
C ALA A 211 20.52 6.54 -9.55
N ASP A 212 21.27 7.62 -9.72
CA ASP A 212 22.19 8.14 -8.71
C ASP A 212 21.48 8.57 -7.44
N ARG A 213 20.29 9.18 -7.56
CA ARG A 213 19.45 9.49 -6.41
C ARG A 213 19.05 8.23 -5.64
N PHE A 214 18.56 7.20 -6.33
CA PHE A 214 18.18 5.93 -5.67
C PHE A 214 19.36 5.22 -5.03
N ARG A 215 20.56 5.30 -5.60
CA ARG A 215 21.80 4.76 -5.00
C ARG A 215 22.16 5.47 -3.71
N LEU A 216 22.10 6.80 -3.72
CA LEU A 216 22.54 7.63 -2.60
C LEU A 216 21.51 7.66 -1.46
N GLN A 217 20.24 7.79 -1.82
CA GLN A 217 19.18 8.14 -0.88
C GLN A 217 18.17 7.01 -0.66
N GLY A 218 18.12 6.01 -1.53
CA GLY A 218 17.04 5.02 -1.52
C GLY A 218 15.74 5.55 -2.14
N ALA A 219 14.63 4.87 -1.86
CA ALA A 219 13.29 5.25 -2.33
C ALA A 219 12.23 4.98 -1.26
N ILE A 220 11.10 5.69 -1.32
CA ILE A 220 9.98 5.43 -0.41
C ILE A 220 9.47 3.99 -0.60
N GLY A 221 9.50 3.27 0.51
CA GLY A 221 9.04 1.91 0.62
C GLY A 221 7.62 1.79 1.16
N SER A 222 7.35 2.42 2.30
CA SER A 222 6.04 2.28 2.93
C SER A 222 5.65 3.48 3.77
N HIS A 223 4.36 3.54 4.12
CA HIS A 223 3.78 4.56 5.00
C HIS A 223 2.96 3.89 6.10
N LEU A 224 2.72 4.62 7.20
CA LEU A 224 1.53 4.44 8.03
C LEU A 224 0.49 5.47 7.58
N GLU A 225 -0.76 5.04 7.39
CA GLU A 225 -1.88 5.94 7.12
C GLU A 225 -2.70 6.19 8.38
N ILE A 226 -3.01 7.47 8.61
CA ILE A 226 -3.86 7.96 9.69
C ILE A 226 -5.21 8.29 9.08
N LEU A 227 -6.25 7.58 9.52
CA LEU A 227 -7.61 7.85 9.10
C LEU A 227 -8.53 8.13 10.28
N GLN A 228 -9.50 9.02 10.05
CA GLN A 228 -10.68 9.17 10.87
C GLN A 228 -11.91 9.06 9.97
N ARG A 229 -12.80 8.14 10.32
CA ARG A 229 -14.14 7.98 9.73
C ARG A 229 -15.17 8.30 10.78
N GLU A 230 -16.15 9.11 10.42
CA GLU A 230 -17.30 9.40 11.27
C GLU A 230 -18.60 8.98 10.59
N GLU A 231 -19.68 8.94 11.38
CA GLU A 231 -21.06 8.76 10.88
C GLU A 231 -21.29 7.47 10.03
N GLY A 232 -20.42 6.48 10.18
CA GLY A 232 -20.51 5.22 9.43
C GLY A 232 -20.15 5.34 7.95
N PHE A 233 -19.40 6.37 7.55
CA PHE A 233 -18.94 6.55 6.17
C PHE A 233 -18.01 5.41 5.71
N LYS A 234 -18.41 4.69 4.66
CA LYS A 234 -17.67 3.52 4.10
C LYS A 234 -17.04 3.77 2.72
N GLY A 235 -17.13 5.00 2.21
CA GLY A 235 -16.62 5.37 0.89
C GLY A 235 -15.15 5.79 0.88
N PHE A 236 -14.67 6.15 -0.30
CA PHE A 236 -13.30 6.62 -0.55
C PHE A 236 -13.32 7.87 -1.43
N ASN A 237 -12.42 8.83 -1.18
CA ASN A 237 -12.31 10.05 -1.96
C ASN A 237 -11.41 9.84 -3.20
N GLN A 238 -12.01 9.57 -4.36
CA GLN A 238 -11.28 9.27 -5.60
C GLN A 238 -10.26 10.33 -6.00
N THR A 239 -10.62 11.62 -5.91
CA THR A 239 -9.71 12.71 -6.29
C THR A 239 -8.50 12.79 -5.36
N GLY A 240 -8.72 12.74 -4.05
CA GLY A 240 -7.65 12.76 -3.05
C GLY A 240 -6.71 11.56 -3.18
N ILE A 241 -7.26 10.37 -3.44
CA ILE A 241 -6.47 9.15 -3.59
C ILE A 241 -5.60 9.20 -4.88
N ASN A 242 -6.10 9.81 -5.96
CA ASN A 242 -5.28 9.98 -7.16
C ASN A 242 -4.07 10.89 -6.89
N GLU A 243 -4.29 12.00 -6.21
CA GLU A 243 -3.23 12.95 -5.88
C GLU A 243 -2.15 12.29 -5.01
N ILE A 244 -2.55 11.55 -3.97
CA ILE A 244 -1.58 10.92 -3.07
C ILE A 244 -0.79 9.78 -3.76
N ILE A 245 -1.37 9.06 -4.72
CA ILE A 245 -0.60 8.08 -5.50
C ILE A 245 0.45 8.74 -6.38
N LEU A 246 0.19 9.94 -6.91
CA LEU A 246 1.22 10.70 -7.63
C LEU A 246 2.29 11.26 -6.68
N GLU A 247 1.91 11.73 -5.49
CA GLU A 247 2.86 12.24 -4.49
C GLU A 247 3.74 11.13 -3.87
N THR A 248 3.25 9.89 -3.87
CA THR A 248 4.05 8.72 -3.43
C THR A 248 4.84 8.08 -4.57
N ASN A 249 4.96 8.74 -5.73
CA ASN A 249 5.80 8.27 -6.83
C ASN A 249 7.29 8.41 -6.47
N PRO A 250 8.09 7.33 -6.53
CA PRO A 250 9.53 7.39 -6.23
C PRO A 250 10.34 8.37 -7.11
N LEU A 251 9.84 8.77 -8.28
CA LEU A 251 10.55 9.71 -9.17
C LEU A 251 10.43 11.18 -8.75
N THR A 252 9.34 11.58 -8.10
CA THR A 252 8.96 12.98 -7.90
C THR A 252 9.22 13.49 -6.48
N GLN A 253 9.69 12.64 -5.57
CA GLN A 253 9.79 12.89 -4.13
C GLN A 253 10.76 13.98 -3.66
N GLN A 254 11.43 14.73 -4.56
CA GLN A 254 12.37 15.78 -4.19
C GLN A 254 12.19 17.14 -4.88
N GLU A 255 11.04 17.39 -5.52
CA GLU A 255 10.73 18.78 -5.90
C GLU A 255 10.10 19.61 -4.77
N LYS A 256 10.04 19.12 -3.52
CA LYS A 256 9.48 19.85 -2.36
C LYS A 256 10.30 19.70 -1.08
#